data_AF-A0A5P2H4Z4-F1
#
_entry.id   AF-A0A5P2H4Z4-F1
#
_cell.length_a   1.000
_cell.length_b   1.000
_cell.length_c   1.000
_cell.angle_alpha   90.00
_cell.angle_beta   90.00
_cell.angle_gamma   90.00
#
_symmetry.space_group_name_H-M   'P 1'
#
loop_
_entity.id
_entity.type
_entity.pdbx_description
1 polymer ?
#
loop_
_entity_poly.entity_id
_entity_poly.type
_entity_poly.pdbx_seq_one_letter_code
_entity_poly.pdbx_strand_id
1 'polypeptide(L)'
;MVVILYEEAKVDAATGTETYLTLGHEAHHGIEQVLLPVSPTVGNPIFLTKKFIGHAEYRWQVHSVQWEPSADRLTYRVRLIRRTQIDKQYYLKNILAARRKGARGVLHPWALVEVEFGHHFNVGDAQGEFRESKQYVDTIQLYSMPKRRLAVVTQVIERKAEDLVQVIPISSKSPDADEKAVVEVTSQLSRMSHYQKRSWAICTMIQTVTASRIIAPLVVHDGRRHSRDTTFNVFIRGQARAQLRDAILHGVAAGSRITEAESLAAEKALSDRLQQEIRTMRSQLELFTLYEKVAADSKLTLEEMRQLFPEDV
;
A
#
# COMPACT_ATOMS: atom_id res chain seq x y z
N MET A 1 29.07 16.18 -26.49
CA MET A 1 29.29 15.77 -25.08
C MET A 1 28.16 16.35 -24.26
N VAL A 2 27.49 15.52 -23.46
CA VAL A 2 26.44 15.96 -22.54
C VAL A 2 27.02 15.99 -21.13
N VAL A 3 26.83 17.09 -20.41
CA VAL A 3 27.30 17.28 -19.04
C VAL A 3 26.11 17.49 -18.12
N ILE A 4 26.07 16.78 -17.00
CA ILE A 4 25.10 17.01 -15.94
C ILE A 4 25.84 17.56 -14.73
N LEU A 5 25.59 18.82 -14.37
CA LEU A 5 26.17 19.50 -13.24
C LEU A 5 25.22 19.44 -12.04
N TYR A 6 25.71 18.98 -10.89
CA TYR A 6 24.94 18.92 -9.65
C TYR A 6 25.40 20.01 -8.67
N GLU A 7 24.44 20.72 -8.09
CA GLU A 7 24.71 21.80 -7.14
C GLU A 7 23.81 21.73 -5.92
N GLU A 8 24.34 22.04 -4.74
CA GLU A 8 23.55 22.27 -3.53
C GLU A 8 23.09 23.73 -3.53
N ALA A 9 21.77 23.92 -3.55
CA ALA A 9 21.14 25.21 -3.28
C ALA A 9 21.03 25.44 -1.78
N LYS A 10 21.63 26.53 -1.30
CA LYS A 10 21.48 27.04 0.05
C LYS A 10 20.74 28.36 -0.01
N VAL A 11 19.58 28.39 0.62
CA VAL A 11 18.78 29.61 0.77
C VAL A 11 19.16 30.23 2.10
N ASP A 12 19.71 31.44 2.06
CA ASP A 12 19.96 32.23 3.26
C ASP A 12 18.61 32.65 3.87
N ALA A 13 18.37 32.29 5.13
CA ALA A 13 17.08 32.49 5.78
C ALA A 13 16.76 33.97 6.07
N ALA A 14 17.77 34.84 6.13
CA ALA A 14 17.59 36.26 6.44
C ALA A 14 17.40 37.11 5.18
N THR A 15 18.10 36.77 4.09
CA THR A 15 18.11 37.55 2.86
C THR A 15 17.30 36.93 1.73
N GLY A 16 16.96 35.64 1.84
CA GLY A 16 16.35 34.88 0.74
C GLY A 16 17.31 34.60 -0.42
N THR A 17 18.59 34.98 -0.29
CA THR A 17 19.59 34.81 -1.35
C THR A 17 19.90 33.34 -1.53
N GLU A 18 19.82 32.88 -2.78
CA GLU A 18 20.25 31.53 -3.14
C GLU A 18 21.73 31.51 -3.51
N THR A 19 22.48 30.63 -2.86
CA THR A 19 23.85 30.31 -3.23
C THR A 19 23.94 28.86 -3.69
N TYR A 20 24.79 28.61 -4.68
CA TYR A 20 24.93 27.29 -5.29
C TYR A 20 26.36 26.79 -5.07
N LEU A 21 26.48 25.61 -4.44
CA LEU A 21 27.76 24.93 -4.24
C LEU A 21 27.82 23.72 -5.17
N THR A 22 28.83 23.66 -6.03
CA THR A 22 29.03 22.49 -6.90
C THR A 22 29.30 21.22 -6.08
N LEU A 23 28.50 20.19 -6.30
CA LEU A 23 28.62 18.88 -5.66
C LEU A 23 29.40 17.89 -6.52
N GLY A 24 29.30 18.01 -7.84
CA GLY A 24 29.94 17.12 -8.82
C GLY A 24 29.30 17.22 -10.19
N HIS A 25 29.81 16.45 -11.15
CA HIS A 25 29.26 16.39 -12.50
C HIS A 25 29.38 14.98 -13.11
N GLU A 26 28.57 14.73 -14.12
CA GLU A 26 28.67 13.57 -15.01
C GLU A 26 28.93 14.05 -16.44
N ALA A 27 29.88 13.43 -17.13
CA ALA A 27 30.20 13.72 -18.52
C ALA A 27 29.93 12.48 -19.38
N HIS A 28 29.09 12.65 -20.40
CA HIS A 28 28.65 11.60 -21.31
C HIS A 28 29.17 11.88 -22.71
N HIS A 29 29.87 10.89 -23.28
CA HIS A 29 30.49 10.95 -24.60
C HIS A 29 29.82 9.95 -25.55
N GLY A 30 29.42 10.41 -26.74
CA GLY A 30 28.71 9.56 -27.71
C GLY A 30 27.28 9.17 -27.29
N ILE A 31 26.74 9.80 -26.25
CA ILE A 31 25.37 9.60 -25.76
C ILE A 31 24.53 10.82 -26.16
N GLU A 32 23.44 10.58 -26.88
CA GLU A 32 22.55 11.64 -27.38
C GLU A 32 21.55 12.13 -26.32
N GLN A 33 21.16 11.25 -25.42
CA GLN A 33 20.08 11.47 -24.46
C GLN A 33 20.48 11.03 -23.06
N VAL A 34 20.10 11.81 -22.06
CA VAL A 34 20.42 11.52 -20.65
C VAL A 34 19.17 11.55 -19.78
N LEU A 35 19.17 10.73 -18.73
CA LEU A 35 18.11 10.71 -17.74
C LEU A 35 18.35 11.79 -16.68
N LEU A 36 17.35 12.64 -16.49
CA LEU A 36 17.37 13.76 -15.56
C LEU A 36 16.18 13.66 -14.62
N PRO A 37 16.31 14.01 -13.34
CA PRO A 37 15.13 14.06 -12.48
C PRO A 37 14.11 15.07 -13.03
N VAL A 38 12.83 14.83 -12.77
CA VAL A 38 11.78 15.79 -13.13
C VAL A 38 11.91 17.04 -12.25
N SER A 39 11.75 18.23 -12.85
CA SER A 39 11.64 19.47 -12.08
C SER A 39 10.44 19.41 -11.13
N PRO A 40 10.60 19.75 -9.84
CA PRO A 40 9.51 19.67 -8.87
C PRO A 40 8.40 20.67 -9.22
N THR A 41 7.15 20.30 -8.95
CA THR A 41 6.00 21.22 -8.99
C THR A 41 5.55 21.58 -7.58
N VAL A 42 4.81 22.67 -7.43
CA VAL A 42 4.31 23.12 -6.12
C VAL A 42 3.51 21.99 -5.45
N GLY A 43 3.87 21.65 -4.21
CA GLY A 43 3.25 20.56 -3.46
C GLY A 43 3.70 19.14 -3.87
N ASN A 44 4.59 19.02 -4.85
CA ASN A 44 5.07 17.75 -5.38
C ASN A 44 6.61 17.69 -5.40
N PRO A 45 7.25 17.46 -4.24
CA PRO A 45 8.70 17.36 -4.19
C PRO A 45 9.19 16.10 -4.90
N ILE A 46 10.29 16.26 -5.63
CA ILE A 46 11.02 15.17 -6.28
C ILE A 46 12.31 14.92 -5.50
N PHE A 47 12.70 13.65 -5.39
CA PHE A 47 13.91 13.25 -4.68
C PHE A 47 14.79 12.39 -5.57
N LEU A 48 16.09 12.62 -5.48
CA LEU A 48 17.15 11.90 -6.17
C LEU A 48 17.97 11.15 -5.12
N THR A 49 18.48 9.97 -5.48
CA THR A 49 19.51 9.28 -4.71
C THR A 49 20.85 9.39 -5.42
N LYS A 50 21.81 10.10 -4.83
CA LYS A 50 23.18 10.24 -5.33
C LYS A 50 24.14 10.53 -4.17
N LYS A 51 25.27 9.84 -4.16
CA LYS A 51 26.31 10.00 -3.13
C LYS A 51 27.43 10.86 -3.70
N PHE A 52 27.60 12.06 -3.15
CA PHE A 52 28.68 12.97 -3.53
C PHE A 52 29.88 12.82 -2.58
N ILE A 53 31.08 13.03 -3.12
CA ILE A 53 32.32 13.00 -2.34
C ILE A 53 32.26 14.10 -1.28
N GLY A 54 32.64 13.78 -0.03
CA GLY A 54 32.63 14.73 1.08
C GLY A 54 31.24 15.01 1.69
N HIS A 55 30.16 14.43 1.16
CA HIS A 55 28.81 14.57 1.71
C HIS A 55 28.33 13.27 2.34
N ALA A 56 27.67 13.33 3.50
CA ALA A 56 27.15 12.15 4.19
C ALA A 56 25.83 11.64 3.56
N GLU A 57 25.10 12.54 2.92
CA GLU A 57 23.77 12.36 2.38
C GLU A 57 23.75 11.48 1.13
N TYR A 58 22.68 10.70 0.99
CA TYR A 58 22.39 9.92 -0.22
C TYR A 58 21.14 10.44 -0.90
N ARG A 59 20.13 10.87 -0.13
CA ARG A 59 18.87 11.37 -0.65
C ARG A 59 18.88 12.90 -0.68
N TRP A 60 18.65 13.44 -1.86
CA TRP A 60 18.58 14.87 -2.11
C TRP A 60 17.17 15.24 -2.60
N GLN A 61 16.65 16.39 -2.16
CA GLN A 61 15.46 16.94 -2.80
C GLN A 61 15.90 17.69 -4.05
N VAL A 62 15.25 17.45 -5.18
CA VAL A 62 15.46 18.23 -6.40
C VAL A 62 14.76 19.57 -6.21
N HIS A 63 15.50 20.65 -6.44
CA HIS A 63 15.00 22.03 -6.39
C HIS A 63 14.65 22.53 -7.78
N SER A 64 15.54 22.35 -8.75
CA SER A 64 15.27 22.65 -10.15
C SER A 64 16.17 21.84 -11.07
N VAL A 65 15.70 21.64 -12.30
CA VAL A 65 16.48 21.10 -13.40
C VAL A 65 16.35 22.07 -14.56
N GLN A 66 17.49 22.56 -15.05
CA GLN A 66 17.55 23.57 -16.09
C GLN A 66 18.57 23.15 -17.14
N TRP A 67 18.26 23.46 -18.39
CA TRP A 67 19.22 23.40 -19.48
C TRP A 67 19.97 24.73 -19.56
N GLU A 68 21.30 24.66 -19.66
CA GLU A 68 22.14 25.81 -19.93
C GLU A 68 22.84 25.61 -21.27
N PRO A 69 22.46 26.38 -22.31
CA PRO A 69 23.19 26.38 -23.56
C PRO A 69 24.61 26.92 -23.32
N SER A 70 25.61 26.09 -23.57
CA SER A 70 27.01 26.50 -23.70
C SER A 70 27.49 26.17 -25.11
N ALA A 71 28.23 27.09 -25.72
CA ALA A 71 28.67 26.99 -27.12
C ALA A 71 29.39 25.66 -27.44
N ASP A 72 30.08 25.06 -26.46
CA ASP A 72 30.91 23.87 -26.68
C ASP A 72 30.33 22.59 -26.06
N ARG A 73 29.32 22.69 -25.21
CA ARG A 73 28.85 21.55 -24.40
C ARG A 73 27.39 21.70 -23.96
N LEU A 74 26.60 20.67 -24.23
CA LEU A 74 25.23 20.58 -23.70
C LEU A 74 25.30 20.36 -22.19
N THR A 75 24.85 21.34 -21.40
CA THR A 75 24.92 21.26 -19.94
C THR A 75 23.52 21.30 -19.32
N TYR A 76 23.23 20.30 -18.49
CA TYR A 76 22.06 20.29 -17.62
C TYR A 76 22.49 20.57 -16.18
N ARG A 77 21.86 21.55 -15.56
CA ARG A 77 22.11 21.92 -14.17
C ARG A 77 20.98 21.38 -13.29
N VAL A 78 21.35 20.50 -12.36
CA VAL A 78 20.45 19.90 -11.37
C VAL A 78 20.77 20.50 -10.01
N ARG A 79 19.90 21.39 -9.53
CA ARG A 79 20.02 22.01 -8.21
C ARG A 79 19.29 21.17 -7.17
N LEU A 80 19.94 20.95 -6.05
CA LEU A 80 19.54 20.03 -4.99
C LEU A 80 19.47 20.76 -3.65
N ILE A 81 18.49 20.39 -2.82
CA ILE A 81 18.37 20.83 -1.44
C ILE A 81 18.68 19.64 -0.53
N ARG A 82 19.54 19.89 0.46
CA ARG A 82 19.82 18.95 1.53
C ARG A 82 18.59 18.73 2.41
N ARG A 83 18.28 17.47 2.70
CA ARG A 83 17.19 17.08 3.61
C ARG A 83 17.69 16.11 4.66
N THR A 84 16.97 16.06 5.78
CA THR A 84 17.22 15.10 6.86
C THR A 84 17.22 13.68 6.32
N GLN A 85 18.31 12.97 6.54
CA GLN A 85 18.44 11.57 6.13
C GLN A 85 17.73 10.67 7.14
N ILE A 86 17.21 9.55 6.65
CA ILE A 86 16.75 8.49 7.52
C ILE A 86 17.96 7.65 7.89
N ASP A 87 18.16 7.45 9.20
CA ASP A 87 19.19 6.57 9.71
C ASP A 87 18.98 5.14 9.17
N LYS A 88 20.09 4.53 8.74
CA LYS A 88 20.15 3.16 8.22
C LYS A 88 19.45 2.17 9.16
N GLN A 89 19.46 2.39 10.47
CA GLN A 89 18.82 1.49 11.45
C GLN A 89 17.30 1.36 11.29
N TYR A 90 16.65 2.28 10.58
CA TYR A 90 15.20 2.28 10.37
C TYR A 90 14.77 1.58 9.08
N TYR A 91 15.70 1.16 8.24
CA TYR A 91 15.40 0.33 7.07
C TYR A 91 15.17 -1.11 7.50
N LEU A 92 14.14 -1.77 6.95
CA LEU A 92 13.77 -3.13 7.35
C LEU A 92 14.95 -4.08 7.23
N LYS A 93 15.72 -4.03 6.13
CA LYS A 93 16.94 -4.84 5.97
C LYS A 93 17.87 -4.79 7.18
N ASN A 94 18.08 -3.60 7.75
CA ASN A 94 18.96 -3.41 8.90
C ASN A 94 18.29 -3.82 10.21
N ILE A 95 16.98 -3.62 10.33
CA ILE A 95 16.18 -4.11 11.46
C ILE A 95 16.24 -5.65 11.53
N LEU A 96 16.08 -6.33 10.38
CA LEU A 96 16.17 -7.80 10.28
C LEU A 96 17.55 -8.30 10.68
N ALA A 97 18.61 -7.67 10.17
CA ALA A 97 19.99 -8.00 10.52
C ALA A 97 20.26 -7.81 12.02
N ALA A 98 19.84 -6.69 12.60
CA ALA A 98 20.01 -6.41 14.03
C ALA A 98 19.24 -7.40 14.92
N ARG A 99 18.03 -7.82 14.50
CA ARG A 99 17.18 -8.75 15.25
C ARG A 99 17.48 -10.22 14.99
N ARG A 100 18.31 -10.53 13.98
CA ARG A 100 18.60 -11.91 13.53
C ARG A 100 17.32 -12.70 13.23
N LYS A 101 16.35 -12.05 12.57
CA LYS A 101 15.06 -12.63 12.18
C LYS A 101 14.79 -12.39 10.70
N GLY A 102 14.11 -13.33 10.06
CA GLY A 102 13.52 -13.13 8.73
C GLY A 102 12.36 -12.13 8.78
N ALA A 103 11.92 -11.65 7.62
CA ALA A 103 10.89 -10.63 7.50
C ALA A 103 9.59 -11.03 8.18
N ARG A 104 9.16 -12.30 8.08
CA ARG A 104 7.93 -12.80 8.70
C ARG A 104 7.95 -12.78 10.23
N GLY A 105 9.14 -12.78 10.83
CA GLY A 105 9.31 -12.68 12.28
C GLY A 105 9.26 -11.24 12.83
N VAL A 106 9.14 -10.24 11.94
CA VAL A 106 9.14 -8.81 12.27
C VAL A 106 7.95 -8.07 11.64
N LEU A 107 7.61 -8.39 10.40
CA LEU A 107 6.47 -7.86 9.67
C LEU A 107 5.31 -8.86 9.67
N HIS A 108 4.14 -8.34 10.02
CA HIS A 108 2.90 -9.07 9.96
C HIS A 108 2.01 -8.53 8.84
N PRO A 109 1.12 -9.36 8.26
CA PRO A 109 0.07 -8.87 7.39
C PRO A 109 -0.69 -7.72 8.06
N TRP A 110 -1.07 -6.74 7.24
CA TRP A 110 -1.78 -5.52 7.59
C TRP A 110 -0.95 -4.46 8.32
N ALA A 111 0.34 -4.72 8.59
CA ALA A 111 1.26 -3.73 9.15
C ALA A 111 1.42 -2.51 8.23
N LEU A 112 1.56 -1.34 8.83
CA LEU A 112 1.85 -0.10 8.13
C LEU A 112 3.37 0.11 8.02
N VAL A 113 3.82 0.48 6.83
CA VAL A 113 5.23 0.67 6.50
C VAL A 113 5.41 1.88 5.58
N GLU A 114 6.57 2.54 5.62
CA GLU A 114 6.95 3.47 4.56
C GLU A 114 7.75 2.73 3.50
N VAL A 115 7.44 2.95 2.22
CA VAL A 115 8.09 2.26 1.10
C VAL A 115 8.64 3.28 0.11
N GLU A 116 9.90 3.12 -0.28
CA GLU A 116 10.52 3.89 -1.35
C GLU A 116 10.28 3.22 -2.71
N PHE A 117 9.42 3.82 -3.53
CA PHE A 117 9.12 3.27 -4.86
C PHE A 117 10.09 3.77 -5.94
N GLY A 118 10.75 4.90 -5.72
CA GLY A 118 11.67 5.54 -6.67
C GLY A 118 11.13 6.90 -7.11
N HIS A 119 11.57 7.38 -8.27
CA HIS A 119 11.11 8.64 -8.84
C HIS A 119 11.14 8.56 -10.37
N HIS A 120 10.31 9.39 -11.01
CA HIS A 120 10.32 9.55 -12.45
C HIS A 120 11.54 10.35 -12.90
N PHE A 121 12.00 10.03 -14.10
CA PHE A 121 13.02 10.78 -14.82
C PHE A 121 12.41 11.34 -16.11
N ASN A 122 12.90 12.49 -16.54
CA ASN A 122 12.76 12.99 -17.89
C ASN A 122 14.02 12.66 -18.69
N VAL A 123 13.89 12.73 -20.00
CA VAL A 123 14.98 12.60 -20.96
C VAL A 123 15.37 13.99 -21.41
N GLY A 124 16.64 14.34 -21.25
CA GLY A 124 17.24 15.52 -21.89
C GLY A 124 17.94 15.11 -23.18
N ASP A 125 17.67 15.79 -24.30
CA ASP A 125 18.33 15.57 -25.59
C ASP A 125 19.34 16.66 -25.98
N ALA A 126 20.07 16.45 -27.07
CA ALA A 126 21.09 17.37 -27.58
C ALA A 126 20.59 18.80 -27.85
N GLN A 127 19.29 18.98 -28.03
CA GLN A 127 18.62 20.23 -28.33
C GLN A 127 18.16 20.96 -27.05
N GLY A 128 18.37 20.36 -25.87
CA GLY A 128 17.94 20.91 -24.60
C GLY A 128 16.46 20.65 -24.30
N GLU A 129 15.78 19.83 -25.09
CA GLU A 129 14.38 19.48 -24.85
C GLU A 129 14.26 18.45 -23.72
N PHE A 130 13.18 18.56 -22.96
CA PHE A 130 12.79 17.58 -21.94
C PHE A 130 11.62 16.75 -22.44
N ARG A 131 11.80 15.44 -22.48
CA ARG A 131 10.76 14.48 -22.91
C ARG A 131 10.48 13.44 -21.84
N GLU A 132 9.32 12.81 -21.92
CA GLU A 132 8.97 11.69 -21.04
C GLU A 132 9.84 10.46 -21.33
N SER A 133 10.23 9.72 -20.29
CA SER A 133 11.14 8.57 -20.35
C SER A 133 10.49 7.25 -20.83
N LYS A 134 9.56 7.31 -21.79
CA LYS A 134 8.78 6.15 -22.28
C LYS A 134 9.65 5.02 -22.84
N GLN A 135 10.79 5.37 -23.44
CA GLN A 135 11.73 4.42 -24.04
C GLN A 135 12.72 3.84 -23.01
N TYR A 136 12.79 4.41 -21.80
CA TYR A 136 13.74 4.04 -20.74
C TYR A 136 13.04 3.21 -19.66
N VAL A 137 12.65 1.99 -20.06
CA VAL A 137 11.81 1.07 -19.27
C VAL A 137 12.46 0.57 -17.97
N ASP A 138 13.76 0.81 -17.80
CA ASP A 138 14.53 0.56 -16.58
C ASP A 138 14.25 1.59 -15.46
N THR A 139 13.60 2.70 -15.81
CA THR A 139 13.17 3.74 -14.86
C THR A 139 11.70 3.62 -14.48
N ILE A 140 11.31 4.27 -13.36
CA ILE A 140 9.90 4.32 -12.94
C ILE A 140 9.11 5.13 -13.97
N GLN A 141 8.29 4.43 -14.75
CA GLN A 141 7.47 4.99 -15.81
C GLN A 141 6.34 5.88 -15.27
N LEU A 142 5.84 6.79 -16.10
CA LEU A 142 4.65 7.57 -15.79
C LEU A 142 3.49 6.63 -15.40
N TYR A 143 2.68 7.04 -14.43
CA TYR A 143 1.61 6.25 -13.81
C TYR A 143 2.06 5.07 -12.93
N SER A 144 3.34 4.70 -12.95
CA SER A 144 3.90 3.84 -11.91
C SER A 144 4.02 4.62 -10.60
N MET A 145 4.00 3.93 -9.48
CA MET A 145 4.05 4.54 -8.15
C MET A 145 5.38 5.27 -7.92
N PRO A 146 5.39 6.61 -7.76
CA PRO A 146 6.59 7.32 -7.41
C PRO A 146 6.62 7.64 -5.92
N LYS A 147 7.81 8.04 -5.47
CA LYS A 147 8.15 8.60 -4.17
C LYS A 147 8.09 7.57 -3.04
N ARG A 148 8.39 8.08 -1.84
CA ARG A 148 8.10 7.40 -0.60
C ARG A 148 6.63 7.53 -0.25
N ARG A 149 5.98 6.43 0.12
CA ARG A 149 4.58 6.45 0.58
C ARG A 149 4.38 5.50 1.75
N LEU A 150 3.35 5.78 2.53
CA LEU A 150 2.81 4.80 3.47
C LEU A 150 2.16 3.66 2.68
N ALA A 151 2.30 2.43 3.16
CA ALA A 151 1.73 1.25 2.55
C ALA A 151 1.30 0.24 3.61
N VAL A 152 0.35 -0.62 3.25
CA VAL A 152 -0.14 -1.75 4.05
C VAL A 152 0.54 -3.02 3.55
N VAL A 153 1.20 -3.76 4.43
CA VAL A 153 1.75 -5.09 4.11
C VAL A 153 0.60 -6.06 3.88
N THR A 154 0.60 -6.80 2.77
CA THR A 154 -0.38 -7.86 2.54
C THR A 154 0.21 -9.22 2.87
N GLN A 155 1.41 -9.50 2.35
CA GLN A 155 2.10 -10.76 2.58
C GLN A 155 3.62 -10.59 2.58
N VAL A 156 4.28 -11.51 3.29
CA VAL A 156 5.73 -11.71 3.23
C VAL A 156 5.97 -13.00 2.46
N ILE A 157 6.75 -12.90 1.38
CA ILE A 157 7.13 -14.01 0.51
C ILE A 157 8.55 -14.40 0.89
N GLU A 158 8.66 -15.47 1.66
CA GLU A 158 9.95 -15.99 2.14
C GLU A 158 10.72 -16.62 0.98
N ARG A 159 11.99 -16.23 0.79
CA ARG A 159 12.88 -16.82 -0.22
C ARG A 159 14.23 -17.14 0.40
N LYS A 160 14.95 -18.10 -0.21
CA LYS A 160 16.30 -18.48 0.24
C LYS A 160 17.30 -17.32 0.23
N ALA A 161 17.18 -16.40 -0.73
CA ALA A 161 18.14 -15.30 -0.93
C ALA A 161 17.76 -14.04 -0.14
N GLU A 162 16.55 -13.51 -0.36
CA GLU A 162 16.03 -12.34 0.34
C GLU A 162 14.50 -12.40 0.38
N ASP A 163 13.92 -12.14 1.54
CA ASP A 163 12.47 -12.05 1.70
C ASP A 163 11.91 -10.87 0.90
N LEU A 164 10.79 -11.11 0.21
CA LEU A 164 10.04 -10.09 -0.49
C LEU A 164 8.78 -9.76 0.31
N VAL A 165 8.30 -8.53 0.17
CA VAL A 165 7.09 -8.06 0.86
C VAL A 165 6.16 -7.46 -0.16
N GLN A 166 4.92 -7.94 -0.18
CA GLN A 166 3.87 -7.36 -1.00
C GLN A 166 3.12 -6.30 -0.19
N VAL A 167 2.89 -5.16 -0.83
CA VAL A 167 2.34 -3.98 -0.17
C VAL A 167 1.26 -3.32 -1.02
N ILE A 168 0.29 -2.70 -0.36
CA ILE A 168 -0.74 -1.82 -0.94
C ILE A 168 -0.39 -0.38 -0.59
N PRO A 169 -0.14 0.51 -1.56
CA PRO A 169 0.17 1.89 -1.26
C PRO A 169 -1.07 2.65 -0.75
N ILE A 170 -0.81 3.64 0.10
CA ILE A 170 -1.81 4.58 0.60
C ILE A 170 -1.65 5.92 -0.13
N SER A 171 -2.77 6.51 -0.51
CA SER A 171 -2.86 7.81 -1.18
C SER A 171 -3.85 8.71 -0.47
N SER A 172 -3.59 10.02 -0.48
CA SER A 172 -4.54 11.04 -0.04
C SER A 172 -5.35 11.64 -1.21
N LYS A 173 -5.25 11.07 -2.41
CA LYS A 173 -6.09 11.44 -3.54
C LYS A 173 -7.41 10.69 -3.40
N SER A 174 -8.52 11.43 -3.46
CA SER A 174 -9.86 10.81 -3.43
C SER A 174 -10.00 9.87 -4.64
N PRO A 175 -10.47 8.63 -4.43
CA PRO A 175 -10.85 7.73 -5.51
C PRO A 175 -12.14 8.19 -6.16
N ASP A 176 -12.46 7.55 -7.28
CA ASP A 176 -13.77 7.67 -7.92
C ASP A 176 -14.81 6.93 -7.08
N ALA A 177 -16.08 7.38 -7.12
CA ALA A 177 -17.13 6.89 -6.23
C ALA A 177 -17.43 5.38 -6.41
N ASP A 178 -17.21 4.85 -7.61
CA ASP A 178 -17.51 3.46 -7.96
C ASP A 178 -16.31 2.51 -7.83
N GLU A 179 -15.17 3.00 -7.34
CA GLU A 179 -13.92 2.22 -7.30
C GLU A 179 -13.90 1.21 -6.15
N LYS A 180 -14.35 -0.02 -6.43
CA LYS A 180 -14.41 -1.14 -5.46
C LYS A 180 -13.04 -1.67 -5.00
N ALA A 181 -11.97 -1.33 -5.71
CA ALA A 181 -10.60 -1.74 -5.39
C ALA A 181 -9.88 -0.74 -4.47
N VAL A 182 -10.61 0.18 -3.86
CA VAL A 182 -10.07 1.19 -2.96
C VAL A 182 -10.82 1.17 -1.63
N VAL A 183 -10.07 1.30 -0.52
CA VAL A 183 -10.64 1.31 0.83
C VAL A 183 -10.16 2.52 1.59
N GLU A 184 -11.08 3.25 2.21
CA GLU A 184 -10.73 4.34 3.11
C GLU A 184 -10.10 3.80 4.39
N VAL A 185 -8.90 4.30 4.72
CA VAL A 185 -8.11 3.85 5.89
C VAL A 185 -7.81 4.97 6.87
N THR A 186 -8.42 6.15 6.69
CA THR A 186 -8.20 7.38 7.48
C THR A 186 -8.19 7.11 8.99
N SER A 187 -9.17 6.37 9.51
CA SER A 187 -9.31 6.07 10.95
C SER A 187 -8.14 5.25 11.52
N GLN A 188 -7.41 4.53 10.67
CA GLN A 188 -6.29 3.68 11.03
C GLN A 188 -4.97 4.46 11.08
N LEU A 189 -4.95 5.71 10.62
CA LEU A 189 -3.73 6.51 10.48
C LEU A 189 -3.57 7.58 11.58
N SER A 190 -4.39 7.55 12.63
CA SER A 190 -4.39 8.55 13.71
C SER A 190 -3.01 8.73 14.37
N ARG A 191 -2.25 7.64 14.49
CA ARG A 191 -0.89 7.64 15.07
C ARG A 191 0.22 7.98 14.07
N MET A 192 -0.09 8.21 12.80
CA MET A 192 0.92 8.43 11.75
C MET A 192 1.24 9.92 11.58
N SER A 193 2.47 10.33 11.93
CA SER A 193 2.84 11.75 12.06
C SER A 193 2.65 12.63 10.82
N HIS A 194 2.63 12.04 9.62
CA HIS A 194 2.55 12.77 8.34
C HIS A 194 1.37 12.33 7.47
N TYR A 195 0.53 11.41 7.97
CA TYR A 195 -0.49 10.74 7.17
C TYR A 195 -1.89 10.84 7.79
N GLN A 196 -2.15 11.86 8.60
CA GLN A 196 -3.45 12.09 9.24
C GLN A 196 -4.52 12.71 8.31
N LYS A 197 -4.20 12.89 7.02
CA LYS A 197 -5.18 13.34 6.02
C LYS A 197 -6.11 12.20 5.65
N ARG A 198 -7.29 12.52 5.13
CA ARG A 198 -8.18 11.53 4.52
C ARG A 198 -7.41 10.73 3.46
N SER A 199 -7.40 9.41 3.63
CA SER A 199 -6.48 8.54 2.90
C SER A 199 -7.11 7.20 2.56
N TRP A 200 -6.69 6.66 1.43
CA TRP A 200 -7.22 5.45 0.82
C TRP A 200 -6.11 4.49 0.42
N ALA A 201 -6.34 3.20 0.66
CA ALA A 201 -5.47 2.12 0.22
C ALA A 201 -5.88 1.67 -1.19
N ILE A 202 -4.92 1.70 -2.13
CA ILE A 202 -5.18 1.48 -3.57
C ILE A 202 -4.82 0.04 -3.94
N CYS A 203 -5.80 -0.87 -3.96
CA CYS A 203 -5.57 -2.29 -4.15
C CYS A 203 -5.29 -2.68 -5.61
N THR A 204 -5.50 -1.78 -6.58
CA THR A 204 -5.05 -1.97 -7.97
C THR A 204 -3.53 -1.78 -8.13
N MET A 205 -2.86 -1.13 -7.18
CA MET A 205 -1.43 -0.81 -7.25
C MET A 205 -0.60 -1.66 -6.28
N ILE A 206 -1.00 -2.93 -6.11
CA ILE A 206 -0.23 -3.85 -5.26
C ILE A 206 1.15 -4.10 -5.89
N GLN A 207 2.19 -3.97 -5.08
CA GLN A 207 3.57 -4.16 -5.53
C GLN A 207 4.36 -5.05 -4.58
N THR A 208 5.27 -5.83 -5.16
CA THR A 208 6.25 -6.61 -4.39
C THR A 208 7.56 -5.82 -4.30
N VAL A 209 8.06 -5.63 -3.08
CA VAL A 209 9.29 -4.86 -2.81
C VAL A 209 10.25 -5.65 -1.93
N THR A 210 11.54 -5.35 -2.08
CA THR A 210 12.61 -5.89 -1.23
C THR A 210 12.64 -5.20 0.14
N ALA A 211 13.15 -5.87 1.16
CA ALA A 211 13.33 -5.28 2.50
C ALA A 211 14.16 -3.99 2.52
N SER A 212 15.07 -3.82 1.56
CA SER A 212 15.87 -2.60 1.40
C SER A 212 15.05 -1.34 1.09
N ARG A 213 13.83 -1.47 0.55
CA ARG A 213 12.94 -0.36 0.21
C ARG A 213 11.95 -0.01 1.33
N ILE A 214 11.86 -0.86 2.35
CA ILE A 214 10.92 -0.71 3.47
C ILE A 214 11.58 0.02 4.62
N ILE A 215 10.85 0.98 5.19
CA ILE A 215 11.29 1.86 6.26
C ILE A 215 10.25 1.81 7.38
N ALA A 216 10.72 1.74 8.63
CA ALA A 216 9.88 1.85 9.81
C ALA A 216 9.10 3.19 9.80
N PRO A 217 7.77 3.18 9.89
CA PRO A 217 6.96 4.40 9.77
C PRO A 217 7.19 5.32 10.96
N LEU A 218 7.05 6.64 10.73
CA LEU A 218 7.12 7.63 11.82
C LEU A 218 5.77 7.72 12.53
N VAL A 219 5.76 7.34 13.81
CA VAL A 219 4.55 7.25 14.63
C VAL A 219 4.60 8.26 15.78
N VAL A 220 3.42 8.70 16.20
CA VAL A 220 3.21 9.55 17.37
C VAL A 220 2.84 8.66 18.55
N HIS A 221 3.59 8.81 19.64
CA HIS A 221 3.29 8.19 20.93
C HIS A 221 2.59 9.18 21.87
N ASP A 222 2.03 8.65 22.95
CA ASP A 222 1.40 9.44 24.01
C ASP A 222 2.36 10.55 24.47
N GLY A 223 1.92 11.81 24.35
CA GLY A 223 2.75 12.99 24.68
C GLY A 223 3.51 13.64 23.51
N ARG A 224 3.08 13.44 22.25
CA ARG A 224 3.68 14.05 21.03
C ARG A 224 5.13 13.65 20.74
N ARG A 225 5.63 12.58 21.37
CA ARG A 225 6.95 12.05 21.02
C ARG A 225 6.86 11.32 19.68
N HIS A 226 7.64 11.77 18.71
CA HIS A 226 7.76 11.12 17.41
C HIS A 226 8.87 10.09 17.46
N SER A 227 8.59 8.85 17.03
CA SER A 227 9.61 7.81 16.90
C SER A 227 9.29 6.90 15.72
N ARG A 228 10.29 6.24 15.15
CA ARG A 228 10.06 5.26 14.08
C ARG A 228 9.76 3.89 14.67
N ASP A 229 8.63 3.32 14.29
CA ASP A 229 8.18 2.02 14.79
C ASP A 229 8.94 0.88 14.11
N THR A 230 10.07 0.50 14.69
CA THR A 230 10.88 -0.65 14.21
C THR A 230 10.24 -2.00 14.52
N THR A 231 9.20 -2.03 15.35
CA THR A 231 8.43 -3.24 15.68
C THR A 231 7.25 -3.48 14.74
N PHE A 232 6.87 -2.48 13.95
CA PHE A 232 5.75 -2.54 13.00
C PHE A 232 4.42 -2.99 13.67
N ASN A 233 4.19 -2.47 14.87
CA ASN A 233 3.02 -2.77 15.70
C ASN A 233 1.79 -1.93 15.33
N VAL A 234 1.93 -0.98 14.42
CA VAL A 234 0.80 -0.26 13.83
C VAL A 234 0.32 -1.00 12.59
N PHE A 235 -0.93 -1.46 12.61
CA PHE A 235 -1.55 -2.24 11.54
C PHE A 235 -3.04 -1.94 11.39
N ILE A 236 -3.58 -2.22 10.21
CA ILE A 236 -5.01 -2.07 9.90
C ILE A 236 -5.83 -3.14 10.64
N ARG A 237 -6.92 -2.74 11.30
CA ARG A 237 -7.78 -3.61 12.12
C ARG A 237 -9.26 -3.48 11.76
N GLY A 238 -10.06 -4.40 12.31
CA GLY A 238 -11.53 -4.34 12.28
C GLY A 238 -12.12 -4.39 10.87
N GLN A 239 -13.16 -3.59 10.64
CA GLN A 239 -13.91 -3.54 9.39
C GLN A 239 -13.04 -3.13 8.19
N ALA A 240 -12.12 -2.17 8.37
CA ALA A 240 -11.21 -1.74 7.30
C ALA A 240 -10.34 -2.90 6.78
N ARG A 241 -9.92 -3.81 7.66
CA ARG A 241 -9.19 -5.02 7.27
C ARG A 241 -10.06 -5.98 6.46
N ALA A 242 -11.34 -6.15 6.82
CA ALA A 242 -12.26 -6.98 6.05
C ALA A 242 -12.49 -6.40 4.66
N GLN A 243 -12.82 -5.10 4.57
CA GLN A 243 -12.98 -4.38 3.32
C GLN A 243 -11.74 -4.45 2.43
N LEU A 244 -10.53 -4.37 3.01
CA LEU A 244 -9.29 -4.53 2.26
C LEU A 244 -9.15 -5.91 1.64
N ARG A 245 -9.58 -6.99 2.31
CA ARG A 245 -9.51 -8.34 1.73
C ARG A 245 -10.37 -8.43 0.47
N ASP A 246 -11.56 -7.84 0.51
CA ASP A 246 -12.48 -7.84 -0.62
C ASP A 246 -11.98 -6.92 -1.75
N ALA A 247 -11.52 -5.72 -1.40
CA ALA A 247 -10.95 -4.78 -2.36
C ALA A 247 -9.69 -5.31 -3.06
N ILE A 248 -8.87 -6.14 -2.38
CA ILE A 248 -7.75 -6.85 -3.02
C ILE A 248 -8.24 -7.77 -4.13
N LEU A 249 -9.33 -8.51 -3.93
CA LEU A 249 -9.89 -9.39 -4.96
C LEU A 249 -10.38 -8.58 -6.16
N HIS A 250 -11.02 -7.44 -5.94
CA HIS A 250 -11.35 -6.51 -7.03
C HIS A 250 -10.10 -5.98 -7.74
N GLY A 251 -9.05 -5.62 -6.98
CA GLY A 251 -7.80 -5.09 -7.52
C GLY A 251 -7.03 -6.08 -8.40
N VAL A 252 -7.15 -7.38 -8.16
CA VAL A 252 -6.56 -8.45 -8.99
C VAL A 252 -7.53 -9.04 -10.02
N ALA A 253 -8.61 -8.33 -10.33
CA ALA A 253 -9.67 -8.75 -11.27
C ALA A 253 -10.34 -10.10 -10.92
N ALA A 254 -10.33 -10.48 -9.64
CA ALA A 254 -10.97 -11.69 -9.11
C ALA A 254 -12.27 -11.36 -8.33
N GLY A 255 -12.92 -10.25 -8.65
CA GLY A 255 -14.12 -9.78 -7.96
C GLY A 255 -15.31 -10.73 -8.03
N SER A 256 -15.40 -11.59 -9.07
CA SER A 256 -16.46 -12.61 -9.18
C SER A 256 -16.44 -13.60 -8.01
N ARG A 257 -15.26 -13.82 -7.41
CA ARG A 257 -15.12 -14.72 -6.26
C ARG A 257 -15.84 -14.21 -5.02
N ILE A 258 -16.02 -12.89 -4.89
CA ILE A 258 -16.80 -12.31 -3.80
C ILE A 258 -18.27 -12.63 -4.03
N THR A 259 -18.78 -12.37 -5.23
CA THR A 259 -20.18 -12.66 -5.57
C THR A 259 -20.49 -14.16 -5.49
N GLU A 260 -19.57 -15.02 -5.90
CA GLU A 260 -19.68 -16.48 -5.78
C GLU A 260 -19.66 -16.94 -4.32
N ALA A 261 -18.83 -16.32 -3.47
CA ALA A 261 -18.79 -16.63 -2.04
C ALA A 261 -20.07 -16.18 -1.33
N GLU A 262 -20.60 -15.00 -1.68
CA GLU A 262 -21.86 -14.48 -1.17
C GLU A 262 -23.05 -15.36 -1.62
N SER A 263 -23.09 -15.78 -2.88
CA SER A 263 -24.13 -16.68 -3.38
C SER A 263 -24.06 -18.05 -2.70
N LEU A 264 -22.85 -18.61 -2.54
CA LEU A 264 -22.67 -19.89 -1.85
C LEU A 264 -23.07 -19.80 -0.37
N ALA A 265 -22.77 -18.68 0.30
CA ALA A 265 -23.19 -18.45 1.68
C ALA A 265 -24.72 -18.36 1.80
N ALA A 266 -25.39 -17.69 0.86
CA ALA A 266 -26.84 -17.59 0.80
C ALA A 266 -27.49 -18.96 0.53
N GLU A 267 -26.97 -19.73 -0.42
CA GLU A 267 -27.44 -21.09 -0.72
C GLU A 267 -27.26 -22.01 0.49
N LYS A 268 -26.12 -21.92 1.19
CA LYS A 268 -25.88 -22.71 2.39
C LYS A 268 -26.85 -22.36 3.51
N ALA A 269 -27.09 -21.07 3.76
CA ALA A 269 -28.06 -20.63 4.76
C ALA A 269 -29.48 -21.09 4.43
N LEU A 270 -29.86 -21.07 3.15
CA LEU A 270 -31.15 -21.60 2.67
C LEU A 270 -31.23 -23.13 2.86
N SER A 271 -30.18 -23.86 2.49
CA SER A 271 -30.10 -25.31 2.67
C SER A 271 -30.22 -25.69 4.14
N ASP A 272 -29.52 -24.99 5.04
CA ASP A 272 -29.59 -25.24 6.48
C ASP A 272 -31.01 -25.00 7.03
N ARG A 273 -31.68 -23.94 6.56
CA ARG A 273 -33.09 -23.67 6.91
C ARG A 273 -34.03 -24.77 6.41
N LEU A 274 -33.90 -25.19 5.16
CA LEU A 274 -34.73 -26.27 4.60
C LEU A 274 -34.49 -27.61 5.31
N GLN A 275 -33.25 -27.92 5.68
CA GLN A 275 -32.95 -29.12 6.48
C GLN A 275 -33.60 -29.06 7.85
N GLN A 276 -33.65 -27.87 8.47
CA GLN A 276 -34.35 -27.69 9.73
C GLN A 276 -35.85 -27.88 9.58
N GLU A 277 -36.47 -27.32 8.54
CA GLU A 277 -37.89 -27.53 8.22
C GLU A 277 -38.20 -29.01 7.94
N ILE A 278 -37.37 -29.72 7.18
CA ILE A 278 -37.51 -31.17 6.94
C ILE A 278 -37.45 -31.95 8.25
N ARG A 279 -36.53 -31.60 9.17
CA ARG A 279 -36.45 -32.25 10.49
C ARG A 279 -37.73 -32.00 11.29
N THR A 280 -38.21 -30.77 11.34
CA THR A 280 -39.46 -30.42 12.03
C THR A 280 -40.65 -31.19 11.46
N MET A 281 -40.81 -31.22 10.13
CA MET A 281 -41.90 -31.95 9.49
C MET A 281 -41.80 -33.46 9.74
N ARG A 282 -40.59 -34.05 9.72
CA ARG A 282 -40.40 -35.48 10.05
C ARG A 282 -40.82 -35.79 11.47
N SER A 283 -40.44 -34.96 12.44
CA SER A 283 -40.85 -35.14 13.83
C SER A 283 -42.38 -35.00 14.00
N GLN A 284 -43.02 -34.06 13.31
CA GLN A 284 -44.48 -33.95 13.30
C GLN A 284 -45.17 -35.18 12.70
N LEU A 285 -44.61 -35.71 11.61
CA LEU A 285 -45.17 -36.87 10.93
C LEU A 285 -45.01 -38.15 11.77
N GLU A 286 -43.86 -38.33 12.42
CA GLU A 286 -43.66 -39.40 13.41
C GLU A 286 -44.67 -39.31 14.55
N LEU A 287 -44.89 -38.11 15.08
CA LEU A 287 -45.87 -37.86 16.14
C LEU A 287 -47.30 -38.18 15.67
N PHE A 288 -47.67 -37.77 14.46
CA PHE A 288 -48.96 -38.10 13.85
C PHE A 288 -49.14 -39.61 13.64
N THR A 289 -48.12 -40.30 13.12
CA THR A 289 -48.17 -41.76 12.94
C THR A 289 -48.27 -42.51 14.28
N LEU A 290 -47.71 -41.95 15.35
CA LEU A 290 -47.88 -42.47 16.70
C LEU A 290 -49.33 -42.30 17.17
N TYR A 291 -49.92 -41.11 16.97
CA TYR A 291 -51.33 -40.87 17.26
C TYR A 291 -52.26 -41.80 16.49
N GLU A 292 -52.03 -42.03 15.19
CA GLU A 292 -52.81 -42.98 14.40
C GLU A 292 -52.74 -44.41 14.95
N LYS A 293 -51.55 -44.88 15.35
CA LYS A 293 -51.39 -46.20 15.96
C LYS A 293 -52.14 -46.31 17.28
N VAL A 294 -52.03 -45.30 18.15
CA VAL A 294 -52.75 -45.28 19.42
C VAL A 294 -54.26 -45.24 19.19
N ALA A 295 -54.75 -44.46 18.22
CA ALA A 295 -56.17 -44.40 17.87
C ALA A 295 -56.69 -45.77 17.39
N ALA A 296 -55.92 -46.44 16.52
CA ALA A 296 -56.24 -47.76 15.99
C ALA A 296 -56.30 -48.84 17.09
N ASP A 297 -55.35 -48.84 18.02
CA ASP A 297 -55.30 -49.78 19.14
C ASP A 297 -56.39 -49.51 20.19
N SER A 298 -56.81 -48.25 20.35
CA SER A 298 -57.76 -47.82 21.39
C SER A 298 -59.23 -47.81 20.93
N LYS A 299 -59.51 -48.01 19.63
CA LYS A 299 -60.83 -47.82 18.99
C LYS A 299 -61.46 -46.43 19.23
N LEU A 300 -60.65 -45.43 19.57
CA LEU A 300 -61.07 -44.05 19.77
C LEU A 300 -61.04 -43.30 18.44
N THR A 301 -62.00 -42.42 18.22
CA THR A 301 -62.01 -41.53 17.06
C THR A 301 -60.97 -40.40 17.23
N LEU A 302 -60.49 -39.86 16.12
CA LEU A 302 -59.48 -38.78 16.09
C LEU A 302 -59.91 -37.53 16.88
N GLU A 303 -61.22 -37.25 16.96
CA GLU A 303 -61.80 -36.16 17.75
C GLU A 303 -61.77 -36.44 19.27
N GLU A 304 -61.96 -37.69 19.70
CA GLU A 304 -61.90 -38.08 21.11
C GLU A 304 -60.46 -38.06 21.65
N MET A 305 -59.46 -38.42 20.83
CA MET A 305 -58.05 -38.28 21.20
C MET A 305 -57.61 -36.83 21.36
N ARG A 306 -58.13 -35.91 20.54
CA ARG A 306 -57.86 -34.47 20.62
C ARG A 306 -58.41 -33.81 21.89
N GLN A 307 -59.48 -34.35 22.46
CA GLN A 307 -60.05 -33.88 23.74
C GLN A 307 -59.27 -34.38 24.96
N LEU A 308 -58.59 -35.53 24.86
CA LEU A 308 -57.79 -36.12 25.95
C LEU A 308 -56.39 -35.53 26.08
N PHE A 309 -55.83 -35.02 24.98
CA PHE A 309 -54.54 -34.32 24.94
C PHE A 309 -54.71 -32.96 24.26
N PRO A 310 -55.33 -31.98 24.92
CA PRO A 310 -55.39 -30.62 24.37
C PRO A 310 -53.94 -30.10 24.24
N GLU A 311 -53.61 -29.56 23.07
CA GLU A 311 -52.34 -28.85 22.88
C GLU A 311 -52.33 -27.66 23.85
N ASP A 312 -51.56 -27.77 24.94
CA ASP A 312 -51.23 -26.62 25.78
C ASP A 312 -50.44 -25.63 24.91
N VAL A 313 -51.04 -24.45 24.73
CA VAL A 313 -50.53 -23.29 23.98
C VAL A 313 -49.21 -22.79 24.56
#